data_AF-A0A428U1S7-F1
#
_entry.id   AF-A0A428U1S7-F1
#
_cell.length_a   1.000
_cell.length_b   1.000
_cell.length_c   1.000
_cell.angle_alpha   90.00
_cell.angle_beta   90.00
_cell.angle_gamma   90.00
#
_symmetry.space_group_name_H-M   'P 1'
#
loop_
_entity.id
_entity.type
_entity.pdbx_description
1 polymer ?
#
loop_
_entity_poly.entity_id
_entity_poly.type
_entity_poly.pdbx_seq_one_letter_code
_entity_poly.pdbx_strand_id
1 'polypeptide(L)'
;MSAFAAFPSYEHRDCPKPIKALIDIFSLVSGLGGIFRSSEEDLLAGPLKGIFSPYPYVGSTGAVDSFIGRLPELRKTLSELPSSNQGTAQTLMASADALLFSITALLLSEQKLRIMVSIRRAGAFVTFLCSAAAFLHSPVKRQNDAAAFCSDFKDTHQNITYLPDEAKYTELNQDYFSATSWLGPACVIAPKTASDVSDTVKALVKGQIQFAIRGGGHMPIPNAANIDSSGVLVASASLNQLILDDEKETIEVGSGNKWTNVYEYLELYKLAVVGGRAGLVGVLGFLLGGGISFFSNEHGWASANVVGFDCVLANGDIVSATAENEFSDLFWALRGGGNSFAIVTAVHLTTFSLPEVAVGEISYEQNVAEKFLDSTYDFAKFGSEDFKAGIEPRVQWIPSIFVFLLMLIFSYPGIGYRRGYWFLYWFAAITSYGWLTAIA
;
A
#
# COMPACT_ATOMS: atom_id res chain seq x y z
N MET A 1 -18.96 -18.79 34.78
CA MET A 1 -19.02 -19.07 33.34
C MET A 1 -17.61 -19.39 32.88
N SER A 2 -17.45 -20.65 32.49
CA SER A 2 -16.23 -21.39 32.17
C SER A 2 -15.91 -21.34 30.69
N ALA A 3 -14.63 -21.21 30.32
CA ALA A 3 -14.00 -21.88 29.17
C ALA A 3 -12.50 -21.52 29.07
N PHE A 4 -11.63 -22.37 29.62
CA PHE A 4 -10.28 -22.56 29.09
C PHE A 4 -10.13 -24.07 28.88
N ALA A 5 -10.09 -24.48 27.62
CA ALA A 5 -9.89 -25.85 27.21
C ALA A 5 -8.43 -26.25 27.47
N ALA A 6 -8.25 -27.49 27.93
CA ALA A 6 -6.97 -28.14 28.14
C ALA A 6 -6.25 -28.39 26.80
N PHE A 7 -4.95 -28.10 26.74
CA PHE A 7 -4.06 -28.68 25.73
C PHE A 7 -3.40 -29.95 26.29
N PRO A 8 -3.25 -31.04 25.51
CA PRO A 8 -2.59 -32.25 25.95
C PRO A 8 -1.06 -32.10 25.95
N SER A 9 -0.42 -32.86 26.83
CA SER A 9 1.03 -33.03 26.94
C SER A 9 1.68 -33.39 25.60
N TYR A 10 2.50 -32.49 25.07
CA TYR A 10 3.41 -32.77 23.95
C TYR A 10 4.82 -32.99 24.48
N GLU A 11 5.38 -34.19 24.29
CA GLU A 11 6.81 -34.44 24.45
C GLU A 11 7.58 -33.76 23.31
N HIS A 12 8.44 -32.80 23.63
CA HIS A 12 9.29 -32.11 22.67
C HIS A 12 10.49 -32.97 22.27
N ARG A 13 10.49 -33.53 21.06
CA ARG A 13 11.72 -34.05 20.44
C ARG A 13 12.26 -33.28 19.24
N ASP A 14 11.50 -32.37 18.63
CA ASP A 14 12.04 -31.56 17.52
C ASP A 14 11.51 -30.13 17.56
N CYS A 15 12.13 -29.28 18.38
CA CYS A 15 11.89 -27.84 18.39
C CYS A 15 13.12 -27.11 17.85
N PRO A 16 12.98 -26.14 16.92
CA PRO A 16 14.09 -25.31 16.46
C PRO A 16 14.80 -24.67 17.67
N LYS A 17 16.15 -24.73 17.71
CA LYS A 17 16.97 -24.25 18.83
C LYS A 17 16.55 -22.88 19.43
N PRO A 18 16.11 -21.86 18.64
CA PRO A 18 15.66 -20.58 19.17
C PRO A 18 14.36 -20.67 20.00
N ILE A 19 13.44 -21.56 19.63
CA ILE A 19 12.14 -21.75 20.29
C ILE A 19 12.33 -22.51 21.60
N LYS A 20 13.25 -23.48 21.64
CA LYS A 20 13.64 -24.16 22.88
C LYS A 20 14.21 -23.17 23.91
N ALA A 21 15.06 -22.23 23.48
CA ALA A 21 15.59 -21.18 24.35
C ALA A 21 14.49 -20.27 24.91
N LEU A 22 13.48 -19.91 24.11
CA LEU A 22 12.32 -19.14 24.57
C LEU A 22 11.46 -19.91 25.57
N ILE A 23 11.20 -21.19 25.34
CA ILE A 23 10.46 -22.07 26.27
C ILE A 23 11.20 -22.24 27.60
N ASP A 24 12.54 -22.39 27.54
CA ASP A 24 13.37 -22.49 28.74
C ASP A 24 13.36 -21.19 29.55
N ILE A 25 13.43 -20.02 28.88
CA ILE A 25 13.31 -18.70 29.51
C ILE A 25 11.91 -18.52 30.14
N PHE A 26 10.85 -18.89 29.43
CA PHE A 26 9.47 -18.78 29.92
C PHE A 26 9.23 -19.68 31.14
N SER A 27 9.76 -20.91 31.12
CA SER A 27 9.67 -21.84 32.25
C SER A 27 10.42 -21.32 33.48
N LEU A 28 11.54 -20.62 33.26
CA LEU A 28 12.34 -19.98 34.31
C LEU A 28 11.58 -18.82 34.99
N VAL A 29 10.92 -17.98 34.19
CA VAL A 29 10.13 -16.83 34.66
C VAL A 29 8.84 -17.29 35.37
N SER A 30 8.23 -18.36 34.87
CA SER A 30 7.02 -18.96 35.46
C SER A 30 7.29 -19.60 36.82
N GLY A 31 8.44 -20.26 36.99
CA GLY A 31 8.88 -20.82 38.28
C GLY A 31 9.15 -19.75 39.34
N LEU A 32 9.62 -18.57 38.94
CA LEU A 32 9.78 -17.42 39.84
C LEU A 32 8.42 -16.80 40.22
N GLY A 33 7.43 -16.82 39.33
CA GLY A 33 6.08 -16.31 39.61
C GLY A 33 5.34 -17.09 40.71
N GLY A 34 5.60 -18.40 40.84
CA GLY A 34 5.04 -19.24 41.91
C GLY A 34 5.60 -18.94 43.31
N ILE A 35 6.78 -18.31 43.40
CA ILE A 35 7.45 -17.99 44.67
C ILE A 35 6.87 -16.72 45.33
N PHE A 36 6.18 -15.86 44.57
CA PHE A 36 5.66 -14.57 45.06
C PHE A 36 4.14 -14.51 45.25
N ARG A 37 3.41 -15.61 44.98
CA ARG A 37 1.95 -15.72 45.21
C ARG A 37 1.61 -16.86 46.16
N SER A 38 1.90 -16.66 47.45
CA SER A 38 1.11 -17.27 48.53
C SER A 38 1.36 -16.53 49.83
N SER A 39 0.33 -15.86 50.35
CA SER A 39 0.24 -15.53 51.78
C SER A 39 -0.11 -16.78 52.55
N GLU A 40 0.52 -16.96 53.70
CA GLU A 40 0.47 -18.16 54.56
C GLU A 40 -0.94 -18.51 55.07
N GLU A 41 -1.92 -17.60 54.96
CA GLU A 41 -3.27 -17.74 55.53
C GLU A 41 -4.30 -18.42 54.61
N ASP A 42 -4.11 -18.48 53.29
CA ASP A 42 -5.08 -19.12 52.37
C ASP A 42 -4.90 -20.64 52.24
N LEU A 43 -3.88 -21.22 52.88
CA LEU A 43 -3.47 -22.62 52.66
C LEU A 43 -4.00 -23.62 53.70
N LEU A 44 -4.75 -23.20 54.73
CA LEU A 44 -5.15 -24.10 55.82
C LEU A 44 -6.66 -24.26 56.09
N ALA A 45 -7.57 -23.59 55.36
CA ALA A 45 -9.01 -23.74 55.62
C ALA A 45 -9.87 -23.72 54.34
N GLY A 46 -10.00 -24.87 53.67
CA GLY A 46 -10.98 -25.00 52.59
C GLY A 46 -11.11 -26.42 52.01
N PRO A 47 -12.26 -26.78 51.41
CA PRO A 47 -12.62 -28.17 51.06
C PRO A 47 -11.98 -28.71 49.76
N LEU A 48 -10.89 -28.11 49.27
CA LEU A 48 -10.22 -28.52 48.02
C LEU A 48 -8.81 -29.08 48.24
N LYS A 49 -8.59 -29.76 49.36
CA LYS A 49 -7.33 -30.47 49.63
C LYS A 49 -7.26 -31.71 48.73
N GLY A 50 -6.48 -31.64 47.65
CA GLY A 50 -6.06 -32.81 46.86
C GLY A 50 -6.28 -32.77 45.36
N ILE A 51 -6.71 -31.66 44.74
CA ILE A 51 -7.12 -31.68 43.31
C ILE A 51 -6.03 -31.19 42.34
N PHE A 52 -4.96 -30.51 42.80
CA PHE A 52 -3.85 -30.11 41.92
C PHE A 52 -2.48 -30.28 42.60
N SER A 53 -1.80 -31.41 42.37
CA SER A 53 -0.34 -31.45 42.27
C SER A 53 0.14 -32.78 41.66
N PRO A 54 0.94 -32.74 40.58
CA PRO A 54 1.83 -33.83 40.23
C PRO A 54 3.33 -33.47 40.36
N TYR A 55 3.71 -32.35 41.00
CA TYR A 55 5.13 -32.02 41.21
C TYR A 55 5.46 -31.64 42.66
N PRO A 56 6.58 -32.15 43.22
CA PRO A 56 6.97 -31.83 44.57
C PRO A 56 7.33 -30.35 44.69
N TYR A 57 6.84 -29.72 45.75
CA TYR A 57 7.22 -28.38 46.20
C TYR A 57 8.74 -28.30 46.35
N VAL A 58 9.40 -27.48 45.54
CA VAL A 58 10.84 -27.17 45.69
C VAL A 58 10.93 -25.90 46.53
N GLY A 59 11.50 -26.00 47.74
CA GLY A 59 11.78 -24.84 48.60
C GLY A 59 12.70 -23.83 47.90
N SER A 60 12.70 -22.59 48.39
CA SER A 60 13.39 -21.43 47.78
C SER A 60 14.88 -21.60 47.49
N THR A 61 15.57 -22.57 48.12
CA THR A 61 16.97 -22.91 47.84
C THR A 61 17.13 -23.80 46.60
N GLY A 62 16.23 -24.75 46.35
CA GLY A 62 16.34 -25.69 45.23
C GLY A 62 16.09 -25.05 43.87
N ALA A 63 15.35 -23.94 43.80
CA ALA A 63 15.18 -23.17 42.57
C ALA A 63 16.46 -22.42 42.17
N VAL A 64 17.24 -21.94 43.15
CA VAL A 64 18.51 -21.25 42.94
C VAL A 64 19.57 -22.25 42.47
N ASP A 65 19.67 -23.41 43.10
CA ASP A 65 20.61 -24.46 42.70
C ASP A 65 20.30 -25.01 41.30
N SER A 66 19.00 -25.13 40.97
CA SER A 66 18.54 -25.49 39.63
C SER A 66 18.92 -24.43 38.58
N PHE A 67 18.79 -23.14 38.89
CA PHE A 67 19.21 -22.06 38.00
C PHE A 67 20.73 -22.05 37.78
N ILE A 68 21.52 -22.16 38.86
CA ILE A 68 22.98 -22.24 38.80
C ILE A 68 23.43 -23.46 37.99
N GLY A 69 22.76 -24.60 38.15
CA GLY A 69 23.04 -25.81 37.38
C GLY A 69 22.76 -25.68 35.87
N ARG A 70 21.85 -24.80 35.45
CA ARG A 70 21.46 -24.62 34.03
C ARG A 70 22.19 -23.48 33.32
N LEU A 71 22.88 -22.61 34.06
CA LEU A 71 23.68 -21.49 33.52
C LEU A 71 24.73 -21.91 32.45
N PRO A 72 25.46 -23.02 32.60
CA PRO A 72 26.42 -23.47 31.58
C PRO A 72 25.74 -23.82 30.23
N GLU A 73 24.59 -24.48 30.28
CA GLU A 73 23.80 -24.87 29.11
C GLU A 73 23.24 -23.64 28.37
N LEU A 74 22.78 -22.64 29.15
CA LEU A 74 22.30 -21.37 28.62
C LEU A 74 23.43 -20.60 27.92
N ARG A 75 24.62 -20.52 28.54
CA ARG A 75 25.80 -19.84 27.96
C ARG A 75 26.23 -20.50 26.65
N LYS A 76 26.23 -21.83 26.59
CA LYS A 76 26.51 -22.58 25.37
C LYS A 76 25.49 -22.27 24.27
N THR A 77 24.20 -22.32 24.59
CA THR A 77 23.10 -22.05 23.64
C THR A 77 23.17 -20.65 23.06
N LEU A 78 23.47 -19.64 23.89
CA LEU A 78 23.60 -18.25 23.47
C LEU A 78 24.84 -18.00 22.60
N SER A 79 25.93 -18.73 22.84
CA SER A 79 27.15 -18.63 22.03
C SER A 79 27.01 -19.22 20.62
N GLU A 80 26.03 -20.09 20.39
CA GLU A 80 25.74 -20.72 19.09
C GLU A 80 24.76 -19.89 18.21
N LEU A 81 24.31 -18.71 18.68
CA LEU A 81 23.40 -17.87 17.92
C LEU A 81 24.07 -17.17 16.72
N PRO A 82 23.33 -16.89 15.63
CA PRO A 82 23.83 -16.14 14.48
C PRO A 82 24.38 -14.76 14.87
N SER A 83 25.33 -14.22 14.09
CA SER A 83 26.02 -12.95 14.35
C SER A 83 25.07 -11.75 14.53
N SER A 84 23.93 -11.73 13.82
CA SER A 84 22.88 -10.71 13.95
C SER A 84 22.25 -10.65 15.36
N ASN A 85 22.35 -11.73 16.15
CA ASN A 85 21.75 -11.84 17.47
C ASN A 85 22.78 -11.84 18.61
N GLN A 86 24.08 -11.66 18.31
CA GLN A 86 25.13 -11.74 19.34
C GLN A 86 25.08 -10.59 20.35
N GLY A 87 24.65 -9.38 19.97
CA GLY A 87 24.47 -8.28 20.93
C GLY A 87 23.38 -8.58 21.98
N THR A 88 22.29 -9.21 21.54
CA THR A 88 21.21 -9.68 22.42
C THR A 88 21.71 -10.80 23.35
N ALA A 89 22.49 -11.75 22.82
CA ALA A 89 23.09 -12.83 23.59
C ALA A 89 24.04 -12.32 24.68
N GLN A 90 24.89 -11.33 24.37
CA GLN A 90 25.81 -10.70 25.33
C GLN A 90 25.06 -9.98 26.45
N THR A 91 23.97 -9.30 26.13
CA THR A 91 23.15 -8.57 27.11
C THR A 91 22.40 -9.52 28.05
N LEU A 92 21.89 -10.64 27.53
CA LEU A 92 21.25 -11.68 28.32
C LEU A 92 22.25 -12.33 29.29
N MET A 93 23.47 -12.58 28.82
CA MET A 93 24.55 -13.13 29.63
C MET A 93 24.98 -12.18 30.75
N ALA A 94 25.16 -10.89 30.45
CA ALA A 94 25.47 -9.87 31.47
C ALA A 94 24.36 -9.78 32.55
N SER A 95 23.11 -9.95 32.16
CA SER A 95 21.97 -9.93 33.08
C SER A 95 21.92 -11.17 33.98
N ALA A 96 22.22 -12.34 33.42
CA ALA A 96 22.33 -13.59 34.18
C ALA A 96 23.51 -13.55 35.17
N ASP A 97 24.65 -12.99 34.77
CA ASP A 97 25.82 -12.82 35.62
C ASP A 97 25.56 -11.80 36.76
N ALA A 98 24.82 -10.71 36.49
CA ALA A 98 24.41 -9.74 37.51
C ALA A 98 23.42 -10.33 38.54
N LEU A 99 22.52 -11.20 38.08
CA LEU A 99 21.60 -11.93 38.96
C LEU A 99 22.37 -12.91 39.85
N LEU A 100 23.32 -13.65 39.29
CA LEU A 100 24.19 -14.55 40.05
C LEU A 100 25.00 -13.78 41.09
N PHE A 101 25.62 -12.66 40.70
CA PHE A 101 26.34 -11.79 41.63
C PHE A 101 25.47 -11.31 42.79
N SER A 102 24.22 -10.93 42.51
CA SER A 102 23.25 -10.49 43.52
C SER A 102 22.86 -11.63 44.47
N ILE A 103 22.68 -12.84 43.94
CA ILE A 103 22.37 -14.06 44.72
C ILE A 103 23.56 -14.48 45.57
N THR A 104 24.78 -14.45 45.03
CA THR A 104 26.01 -14.75 45.78
C THR A 104 26.23 -13.72 46.89
N ALA A 105 25.99 -12.44 46.63
CA ALA A 105 26.03 -11.38 47.65
C ALA A 105 24.97 -11.58 48.75
N LEU A 106 23.77 -12.08 48.39
CA LEU A 106 22.72 -12.44 49.36
C LEU A 106 23.13 -13.65 50.22
N LEU A 107 23.73 -14.68 49.63
CA LEU A 107 24.20 -15.88 50.34
C LEU A 107 25.41 -15.58 51.25
N LEU A 108 26.29 -14.68 50.83
CA LEU A 108 27.40 -14.17 51.66
C LEU A 108 26.92 -13.27 52.81
N SER A 109 25.68 -12.75 52.74
CA SER A 109 25.08 -11.93 53.80
C SER A 109 24.41 -12.73 54.92
N GLU A 110 24.43 -14.07 54.88
CA GLU A 110 24.01 -14.98 55.96
C GLU A 110 24.98 -14.99 57.18
N GLN A 111 25.79 -13.96 57.36
CA GLN A 111 26.28 -13.57 58.67
C GLN A 111 25.83 -12.15 59.02
N LYS A 112 24.71 -12.10 59.77
CA LYS A 112 24.16 -10.96 60.52
C LYS A 112 23.46 -9.88 59.68
N LEU A 113 22.13 -9.92 59.63
CA LEU A 113 21.23 -9.12 60.49
C LEU A 113 19.80 -9.18 59.90
N ARG A 114 18.88 -9.84 60.61
CA ARG A 114 17.44 -9.72 60.34
C ARG A 114 17.00 -8.32 60.77
N ILE A 115 16.41 -7.53 59.86
CA ILE A 115 15.35 -6.50 60.06
C ILE A 115 15.29 -5.47 58.89
N MET A 116 16.32 -5.29 58.06
CA MET A 116 16.30 -4.27 56.99
C MET A 116 15.78 -4.72 55.60
N VAL A 117 15.34 -5.98 55.44
CA VAL A 117 15.16 -6.59 54.11
C VAL A 117 13.74 -6.42 53.51
N SER A 118 12.72 -6.05 54.28
CA SER A 118 11.35 -5.92 53.71
C SER A 118 11.13 -4.66 52.86
N ILE A 119 11.92 -3.59 53.02
CA ILE A 119 11.70 -2.32 52.30
C ILE A 119 12.45 -2.27 50.95
N ARG A 120 13.57 -2.99 50.80
CA ARG A 120 14.31 -3.07 49.52
C ARG A 120 13.80 -4.14 48.55
N ARG A 121 13.04 -5.14 49.05
CA ARG A 121 12.48 -6.24 48.25
C ARG A 121 11.42 -5.78 47.23
N ALA A 122 10.64 -4.75 47.54
CA ALA A 122 9.65 -4.20 46.60
C ALA A 122 10.30 -3.31 45.53
N GLY A 123 11.29 -2.49 45.89
CA GLY A 123 11.93 -1.53 44.97
C GLY A 123 12.67 -2.19 43.82
N ALA A 124 13.51 -3.19 44.08
CA ALA A 124 14.31 -3.84 43.04
C ALA A 124 13.48 -4.72 42.11
N PHE A 125 12.42 -5.36 42.62
CA PHE A 125 11.52 -6.20 41.83
C PHE A 125 10.60 -5.36 40.92
N VAL A 126 10.12 -4.21 41.42
CA VAL A 126 9.37 -3.24 40.62
C VAL A 126 10.27 -2.60 39.55
N THR A 127 11.54 -2.32 39.84
CA THR A 127 12.47 -1.76 38.85
C THR A 127 12.86 -2.79 37.78
N PHE A 128 12.96 -4.08 38.14
CA PHE A 128 13.19 -5.16 37.18
C PHE A 128 11.95 -5.43 36.30
N LEU A 129 10.74 -5.39 36.87
CA LEU A 129 9.49 -5.49 36.11
C LEU A 129 9.24 -4.28 35.21
N CYS A 130 9.54 -3.05 35.67
CA CYS A 130 9.47 -1.85 34.83
C CYS A 130 10.53 -1.88 33.72
N SER A 131 11.74 -2.37 34.00
CA SER A 131 12.78 -2.54 32.98
C SER A 131 12.41 -3.64 31.98
N ALA A 132 11.92 -4.79 32.42
CA ALA A 132 11.50 -5.89 31.56
C ALA A 132 10.25 -5.54 30.72
N ALA A 133 9.29 -4.79 31.29
CA ALA A 133 8.15 -4.26 30.55
C ALA A 133 8.57 -3.18 29.54
N ALA A 134 9.56 -2.34 29.86
CA ALA A 134 10.16 -1.37 28.93
C ALA A 134 11.00 -2.04 27.83
N PHE A 135 11.55 -3.24 28.07
CA PHE A 135 12.23 -4.06 27.06
C PHE A 135 11.25 -4.86 26.18
N LEU A 136 10.11 -5.30 26.72
CA LEU A 136 9.00 -5.85 25.91
C LEU A 136 8.31 -4.78 25.04
N HIS A 137 8.42 -3.51 25.42
CA HIS A 137 8.00 -2.34 24.62
C HIS A 137 9.16 -1.64 23.91
N SER A 138 10.37 -2.19 23.93
CA SER A 138 11.40 -1.74 22.99
C SER A 138 11.01 -2.35 21.64
N PRO A 139 10.62 -1.54 20.64
CA PRO A 139 10.33 -2.07 19.33
C PRO A 139 11.66 -2.65 18.84
N VAL A 140 11.78 -3.97 18.83
CA VAL A 140 12.67 -4.62 17.87
C VAL A 140 12.20 -4.07 16.54
N LYS A 141 12.96 -3.12 15.97
CA LYS A 141 12.69 -2.53 14.67
C LYS A 141 12.66 -3.68 13.67
N ARG A 142 11.48 -4.25 13.44
CA ARG A 142 11.21 -5.24 12.40
C ARG A 142 11.13 -4.49 11.09
N GLN A 143 12.29 -4.01 10.64
CA GLN A 143 12.42 -3.45 9.29
C GLN A 143 12.07 -4.54 8.28
N ASN A 144 11.40 -4.16 7.19
CA ASN A 144 10.96 -5.06 6.12
C ASN A 144 9.88 -6.10 6.53
N ASP A 145 9.14 -5.90 7.63
CA ASP A 145 7.98 -6.74 7.99
C ASP A 145 6.67 -5.96 7.73
N ALA A 146 6.06 -6.18 6.56
CA ALA A 146 4.85 -5.46 6.15
C ALA A 146 3.65 -5.76 7.06
N ALA A 147 3.50 -6.99 7.55
CA ALA A 147 2.39 -7.37 8.42
C ALA A 147 2.50 -6.69 9.80
N ALA A 148 3.70 -6.69 10.39
CA ALA A 148 3.94 -5.95 11.63
C ALA A 148 3.74 -4.43 11.43
N PHE A 149 4.26 -3.88 10.33
CA PHE A 149 4.05 -2.48 9.98
C PHE A 149 2.56 -2.12 9.86
N CYS A 150 1.77 -2.94 9.18
CA CYS A 150 0.34 -2.69 9.02
C CYS A 150 -0.40 -2.67 10.36
N SER A 151 -0.04 -3.56 11.29
CA SER A 151 -0.60 -3.56 12.65
C SER A 151 -0.23 -2.27 13.39
N ASP A 152 1.06 -1.93 13.44
CA ASP A 152 1.56 -0.77 14.17
C ASP A 152 1.05 0.56 13.57
N PHE A 153 0.98 0.65 12.25
CA PHE A 153 0.51 1.85 11.56
C PHE A 153 -1.01 2.04 11.77
N LYS A 154 -1.79 0.94 11.75
CA LYS A 154 -3.23 1.00 12.02
C LYS A 154 -3.53 1.53 13.42
N ASP A 155 -2.73 1.22 14.44
CA ASP A 155 -2.95 1.72 15.81
C ASP A 155 -3.01 3.25 15.89
N THR A 156 -2.25 3.94 15.02
CA THR A 156 -2.20 5.41 14.95
C THR A 156 -3.04 5.99 13.82
N HIS A 157 -3.33 5.22 12.76
CA HIS A 157 -3.98 5.66 11.53
C HIS A 157 -5.22 4.80 11.17
N GLN A 158 -6.03 4.45 12.18
CA GLN A 158 -7.16 3.52 12.06
C GLN A 158 -8.13 3.85 10.91
N ASN A 159 -8.34 5.14 10.63
CA ASN A 159 -9.31 5.61 9.64
C ASN A 159 -8.85 5.53 8.18
N ILE A 160 -7.58 5.19 7.95
CA ILE A 160 -6.99 5.08 6.61
C ILE A 160 -6.25 3.75 6.40
N THR A 161 -6.12 2.89 7.40
CA THR A 161 -5.43 1.59 7.26
C THR A 161 -6.40 0.43 7.38
N TYR A 162 -6.48 -0.41 6.35
CA TYR A 162 -7.40 -1.53 6.25
C TYR A 162 -6.64 -2.86 6.07
N LEU A 163 -6.96 -3.84 6.91
CA LEU A 163 -6.40 -5.18 6.94
C LEU A 163 -7.25 -6.16 6.11
N PRO A 164 -6.71 -7.34 5.75
CA PRO A 164 -7.36 -8.27 4.82
C PRO A 164 -8.77 -8.74 5.19
N ASP A 165 -9.13 -8.72 6.48
CA ASP A 165 -10.45 -9.10 6.99
C ASP A 165 -11.50 -7.98 6.93
N GLU A 166 -11.11 -6.78 6.52
CA GLU A 166 -12.00 -5.62 6.43
C GLU A 166 -12.63 -5.47 5.04
N ALA A 167 -13.92 -5.12 4.98
CA ALA A 167 -14.63 -4.92 3.71
C ALA A 167 -13.96 -3.84 2.85
N LYS A 168 -13.45 -2.77 3.47
CA LYS A 168 -12.79 -1.67 2.77
C LYS A 168 -11.45 -2.07 2.16
N TYR A 169 -10.73 -3.01 2.78
CA TYR A 169 -9.55 -3.60 2.16
C TYR A 169 -9.92 -4.30 0.85
N THR A 170 -11.00 -5.10 0.86
CA THR A 170 -11.45 -5.82 -0.34
C THR A 170 -11.87 -4.87 -1.43
N GLU A 171 -12.72 -3.88 -1.10
CA GLU A 171 -13.19 -2.84 -2.05
C GLU A 171 -12.02 -2.15 -2.73
N LEU A 172 -11.06 -1.65 -1.93
CA LEU A 172 -9.93 -0.95 -2.48
C LEU A 172 -9.04 -1.91 -3.25
N ASN A 173 -8.56 -3.00 -2.66
CA ASN A 173 -7.63 -3.91 -3.31
C ASN A 173 -8.16 -4.49 -4.64
N GLN A 174 -9.49 -4.67 -4.76
CA GLN A 174 -10.14 -5.16 -5.98
C GLN A 174 -10.55 -4.05 -6.99
N ASP A 175 -10.25 -2.77 -6.73
CA ASP A 175 -10.45 -1.69 -7.71
C ASP A 175 -9.34 -1.69 -8.76
N TYR A 176 -9.41 -2.66 -9.68
CA TYR A 176 -8.48 -2.84 -10.79
C TYR A 176 -9.21 -2.91 -12.13
N PHE A 177 -8.51 -2.52 -13.20
CA PHE A 177 -8.99 -2.75 -14.57
C PHE A 177 -8.73 -4.18 -15.04
N SER A 178 -7.58 -4.75 -14.70
CA SER A 178 -7.18 -6.11 -15.11
C SER A 178 -7.10 -7.05 -13.92
N ALA A 179 -7.74 -8.22 -14.03
CA ALA A 179 -7.72 -9.28 -13.01
C ALA A 179 -6.29 -9.78 -12.71
N THR A 180 -5.37 -9.64 -13.66
CA THR A 180 -3.94 -9.98 -13.45
C THR A 180 -3.24 -9.05 -12.46
N SER A 181 -3.80 -7.86 -12.19
CA SER A 181 -3.21 -6.83 -11.33
C SER A 181 -3.76 -6.86 -9.90
N TRP A 182 -4.67 -7.79 -9.60
CA TRP A 182 -5.14 -8.04 -8.25
C TRP A 182 -4.11 -8.85 -7.47
N LEU A 183 -3.52 -8.23 -6.45
CA LEU A 183 -2.59 -8.87 -5.53
C LEU A 183 -3.13 -8.81 -4.10
N GLY A 184 -2.52 -9.51 -3.16
CA GLY A 184 -2.96 -9.55 -1.76
C GLY A 184 -1.99 -8.80 -0.84
N PRO A 185 -1.98 -7.46 -0.81
CA PRO A 185 -1.08 -6.68 0.04
C PRO A 185 -1.29 -6.99 1.52
N ALA A 186 -0.26 -6.76 2.35
CA ALA A 186 -0.38 -6.97 3.80
C ALA A 186 -1.48 -6.08 4.42
N CYS A 187 -1.64 -4.87 3.88
CA CYS A 187 -2.76 -3.98 4.14
C CYS A 187 -2.90 -2.95 3.01
N VAL A 188 -4.03 -2.26 3.01
CA VAL A 188 -4.27 -1.08 2.17
C VAL A 188 -4.27 0.16 3.05
N ILE A 189 -3.46 1.15 2.69
CA ILE A 189 -3.50 2.49 3.26
C ILE A 189 -4.23 3.39 2.25
N ALA A 190 -5.30 4.06 2.66
CA ALA A 190 -6.09 4.98 1.84
C ALA A 190 -6.05 6.41 2.40
N PRO A 191 -4.97 7.16 2.13
CA PRO A 191 -4.82 8.55 2.58
C PRO A 191 -5.99 9.42 2.11
N LYS A 192 -6.41 10.37 2.94
CA LYS A 192 -7.48 11.34 2.63
C LYS A 192 -6.93 12.75 2.42
N THR A 193 -5.69 13.00 2.84
CA THR A 193 -5.02 14.30 2.76
C THR A 193 -3.56 14.14 2.39
N ALA A 194 -2.90 15.23 1.97
CA ALA A 194 -1.46 15.24 1.75
C ALA A 194 -0.65 14.95 3.04
N SER A 195 -1.19 15.33 4.21
CA SER A 195 -0.57 15.00 5.50
C SER A 195 -0.57 13.49 5.75
N ASP A 196 -1.69 12.81 5.49
CA ASP A 196 -1.77 11.34 5.61
C ASP A 196 -0.75 10.66 4.69
N VAL A 197 -0.54 11.20 3.48
CA VAL A 197 0.47 10.69 2.54
C VAL A 197 1.88 10.95 3.08
N SER A 198 2.19 12.14 3.61
CA SER A 198 3.45 12.46 4.29
C SER A 198 3.75 11.48 5.41
N ASP A 199 2.79 11.24 6.30
CA ASP A 199 2.97 10.38 7.46
C ASP A 199 3.15 8.92 7.04
N THR A 200 2.40 8.49 6.02
CA THR A 200 2.57 7.19 5.38
C THR A 200 3.99 7.03 4.81
N VAL A 201 4.47 7.99 4.00
CA VAL A 201 5.81 7.94 3.40
C VAL A 201 6.90 7.89 4.47
N LYS A 202 6.83 8.75 5.48
CA LYS A 202 7.79 8.77 6.59
C LYS A 202 7.84 7.43 7.32
N ALA A 203 6.68 6.82 7.55
CA ALA A 203 6.57 5.52 8.22
C ALA A 203 7.13 4.39 7.35
N LEU A 204 6.82 4.37 6.06
CA LEU A 204 7.33 3.39 5.09
C LEU A 204 8.85 3.46 4.96
N VAL A 205 9.41 4.67 4.83
CA VAL A 205 10.86 4.90 4.75
C VAL A 205 11.56 4.46 6.04
N LYS A 206 11.02 4.83 7.21
CA LYS A 206 11.57 4.42 8.51
C LYS A 206 11.54 2.90 8.71
N GLY A 207 10.47 2.25 8.25
CA GLY A 207 10.28 0.79 8.33
C GLY A 207 10.94 0.01 7.20
N GLN A 208 11.46 0.69 6.17
CA GLN A 208 11.96 0.10 4.93
C GLN A 208 10.92 -0.83 4.26
N ILE A 209 9.65 -0.45 4.32
CA ILE A 209 8.55 -1.28 3.83
C ILE A 209 8.36 -1.05 2.33
N GLN A 210 8.32 -2.14 1.57
CA GLN A 210 7.97 -2.10 0.15
C GLN A 210 6.51 -1.71 -0.02
N PHE A 211 6.23 -0.87 -1.01
CA PHE A 211 4.87 -0.42 -1.28
C PHE A 211 4.62 -0.23 -2.78
N ALA A 212 3.36 -0.35 -3.15
CA ALA A 212 2.84 0.12 -4.43
C ALA A 212 1.91 1.31 -4.20
N ILE A 213 1.86 2.23 -5.16
CA ILE A 213 0.91 3.36 -5.18
C ILE A 213 -0.09 3.14 -6.31
N ARG A 214 -1.37 3.40 -6.03
CA ARG A 214 -2.43 3.27 -7.04
C ARG A 214 -3.34 4.50 -7.07
N GLY A 215 -3.46 5.05 -8.28
CA GLY A 215 -4.51 5.99 -8.70
C GLY A 215 -5.83 5.25 -8.98
N GLY A 216 -6.41 5.47 -10.16
CA GLY A 216 -7.65 4.80 -10.61
C GLY A 216 -7.51 3.35 -11.10
N GLY A 217 -6.40 2.65 -10.83
CA GLY A 217 -6.33 1.19 -11.01
C GLY A 217 -6.25 0.63 -12.44
N HIS A 218 -5.90 1.44 -13.44
CA HIS A 218 -5.93 1.03 -14.86
C HIS A 218 -4.63 0.41 -15.40
N MET A 219 -3.62 0.21 -14.55
CA MET A 219 -2.35 -0.43 -14.92
C MET A 219 -2.55 -1.95 -15.02
N PRO A 220 -2.37 -2.60 -16.20
CA PRO A 220 -2.63 -4.03 -16.37
C PRO A 220 -1.44 -4.92 -15.99
N ILE A 221 -0.29 -4.32 -15.67
CA ILE A 221 0.95 -5.02 -15.37
C ILE A 221 0.96 -5.39 -13.87
N PRO A 222 1.05 -6.69 -13.52
CA PRO A 222 1.21 -7.12 -12.13
C PRO A 222 2.43 -6.46 -11.47
N ASN A 223 2.35 -6.19 -10.17
CA ASN A 223 3.40 -5.53 -9.37
C ASN A 223 3.71 -4.06 -9.72
N ALA A 224 3.01 -3.45 -10.68
CA ALA A 224 3.26 -2.05 -11.06
C ALA A 224 2.41 -1.04 -10.26
N ALA A 225 1.14 -1.35 -10.01
CA ALA A 225 0.22 -0.51 -9.22
C ALA A 225 -0.50 -1.30 -8.13
N ASN A 226 0.06 -2.44 -7.75
CA ASN A 226 -0.36 -3.27 -6.62
C ASN A 226 0.85 -4.08 -6.12
N ILE A 227 0.77 -4.70 -4.95
CA ILE A 227 1.82 -5.54 -4.35
C ILE A 227 1.21 -6.72 -3.60
N ASP A 228 1.96 -7.80 -3.45
CA ASP A 228 1.55 -8.95 -2.63
C ASP A 228 1.79 -8.70 -1.13
N SER A 229 1.62 -9.73 -0.31
CA SER A 229 1.69 -9.64 1.15
C SER A 229 3.07 -9.30 1.71
N SER A 230 4.09 -9.19 0.85
CA SER A 230 5.41 -8.68 1.22
C SER A 230 5.46 -7.16 1.39
N GLY A 231 4.43 -6.44 0.96
CA GLY A 231 4.37 -4.99 1.05
C GLY A 231 2.96 -4.44 1.27
N VAL A 232 2.83 -3.13 1.13
CA VAL A 232 1.56 -2.42 1.34
C VAL A 232 1.09 -1.70 0.09
N LEU A 233 -0.22 -1.61 -0.07
CA LEU A 233 -0.82 -0.81 -1.12
C LEU A 233 -1.22 0.56 -0.57
N VAL A 234 -0.65 1.62 -1.12
CA VAL A 234 -1.15 2.99 -0.93
C VAL A 234 -2.18 3.27 -2.02
N ALA A 235 -3.45 3.33 -1.65
CA ALA A 235 -4.57 3.57 -2.55
C ALA A 235 -5.05 5.02 -2.44
N SER A 236 -4.85 5.82 -3.47
CA SER A 236 -5.22 7.25 -3.45
C SER A 236 -6.71 7.52 -3.69
N ALA A 237 -7.57 6.50 -3.70
CA ALA A 237 -9.00 6.62 -4.05
C ALA A 237 -9.78 7.63 -3.19
N SER A 238 -9.31 7.96 -1.98
CA SER A 238 -9.93 8.98 -1.11
C SER A 238 -9.40 10.40 -1.32
N LEU A 239 -8.37 10.60 -2.14
CA LEU A 239 -7.93 11.91 -2.65
C LEU A 239 -8.71 12.23 -3.93
N ASN A 240 -10.00 12.51 -3.78
CA ASN A 240 -10.96 12.59 -4.88
C ASN A 240 -11.57 13.99 -5.07
N GLN A 241 -10.95 15.03 -4.50
CA GLN A 241 -11.42 16.40 -4.65
C GLN A 241 -11.38 16.87 -6.13
N LEU A 242 -12.32 17.75 -6.47
CA LEU A 242 -12.42 18.44 -7.75
C LEU A 242 -12.75 19.90 -7.45
N ILE A 243 -11.78 20.79 -7.64
CA ILE A 243 -11.88 22.20 -7.25
C ILE A 243 -11.55 23.04 -8.48
N LEU A 244 -12.58 23.61 -9.09
CA LEU A 244 -12.42 24.59 -10.17
C LEU A 244 -12.06 25.95 -9.57
N ASP A 245 -11.11 26.65 -10.16
CA ASP A 245 -10.78 28.03 -9.78
C ASP A 245 -11.92 29.01 -10.13
N ASP A 246 -11.91 30.18 -9.48
CA ASP A 246 -12.99 31.17 -9.62
C ASP A 246 -13.06 31.73 -11.06
N GLU A 247 -11.89 31.90 -11.68
CA GLU A 247 -11.71 32.35 -13.06
C GLU A 247 -12.04 31.27 -14.11
N LYS A 248 -12.14 30.00 -13.68
CA LYS A 248 -12.42 28.82 -14.50
C LYS A 248 -11.33 28.51 -15.53
N GLU A 249 -10.09 28.91 -15.27
CA GLU A 249 -8.92 28.64 -16.13
C GLU A 249 -8.22 27.34 -15.76
N THR A 250 -8.37 26.89 -14.51
CA THR A 250 -7.70 25.71 -13.98
C THR A 250 -8.59 24.90 -13.04
N ILE A 251 -8.34 23.59 -13.00
CA ILE A 251 -8.99 22.69 -12.04
C ILE A 251 -7.96 21.88 -11.27
N GLU A 252 -8.07 21.87 -9.95
CA GLU A 252 -7.40 20.92 -9.08
C GLU A 252 -8.16 19.59 -9.09
N VAL A 253 -7.45 18.51 -9.41
CA VAL A 253 -7.97 17.15 -9.44
C VAL A 253 -7.15 16.27 -8.50
N GLY A 254 -7.82 15.73 -7.48
CA GLY A 254 -7.21 14.75 -6.56
C GLY A 254 -6.77 13.47 -7.29
N SER A 255 -5.65 12.89 -6.87
CA SER A 255 -4.97 11.76 -7.53
C SER A 255 -5.82 10.48 -7.65
N GLY A 256 -6.86 10.34 -6.82
CA GLY A 256 -7.77 9.22 -6.79
C GLY A 256 -8.85 9.25 -7.86
N ASN A 257 -9.00 10.35 -8.60
CA ASN A 257 -10.05 10.50 -9.59
C ASN A 257 -9.84 9.63 -10.84
N LYS A 258 -10.96 9.17 -11.40
CA LYS A 258 -11.06 8.63 -12.75
C LYS A 258 -11.61 9.72 -13.68
N TRP A 259 -11.33 9.62 -14.98
CA TRP A 259 -11.72 10.66 -15.95
C TRP A 259 -13.23 10.93 -16.00
N THR A 260 -14.08 9.92 -15.78
CA THR A 260 -15.54 10.10 -15.71
C THR A 260 -15.91 11.18 -14.68
N ASN A 261 -15.33 11.15 -13.48
CA ASN A 261 -15.64 12.11 -12.42
C ASN A 261 -15.30 13.54 -12.84
N VAL A 262 -14.14 13.73 -13.48
CA VAL A 262 -13.66 15.04 -13.93
C VAL A 262 -14.57 15.61 -15.01
N TYR A 263 -14.96 14.79 -15.98
CA TYR A 263 -15.81 15.23 -17.09
C TYR A 263 -17.23 15.55 -16.64
N GLU A 264 -17.84 14.71 -15.80
CA GLU A 264 -19.17 14.97 -15.23
C GLU A 264 -19.20 16.27 -14.42
N TYR A 265 -18.12 16.55 -13.66
CA TYR A 265 -18.00 17.78 -12.90
C TYR A 265 -17.85 19.02 -13.81
N LEU A 266 -16.98 18.98 -14.81
CA LEU A 266 -16.71 20.11 -15.71
C LEU A 266 -17.85 20.39 -16.71
N GLU A 267 -18.67 19.39 -17.05
CA GLU A 267 -19.82 19.55 -17.94
C GLU A 267 -20.82 20.60 -17.41
N LEU A 268 -20.98 20.68 -16.08
CA LEU A 268 -21.81 21.67 -15.40
C LEU A 268 -21.39 23.11 -15.71
N TYR A 269 -20.11 23.30 -15.99
CA TYR A 269 -19.49 24.61 -16.27
C TYR A 269 -19.24 24.84 -17.77
N LYS A 270 -19.59 23.87 -18.63
CA LYS A 270 -19.28 23.88 -20.08
C LYS A 270 -17.78 23.99 -20.36
N LEU A 271 -17.00 23.28 -19.56
CA LEU A 271 -15.55 23.20 -19.66
C LEU A 271 -15.09 21.78 -19.99
N ALA A 272 -13.88 21.69 -20.53
CA ALA A 272 -13.17 20.46 -20.81
C ALA A 272 -11.71 20.60 -20.37
N VAL A 273 -11.03 19.46 -20.27
CA VAL A 273 -9.58 19.33 -20.06
C VAL A 273 -9.03 18.30 -21.04
N VAL A 274 -7.73 18.36 -21.32
CA VAL A 274 -7.05 17.38 -22.18
C VAL A 274 -6.85 16.08 -21.41
N GLY A 275 -7.90 15.28 -21.32
CA GLY A 275 -7.93 14.06 -20.50
C GLY A 275 -7.97 12.75 -21.29
N GLY A 276 -8.07 11.63 -20.57
CA GLY A 276 -8.12 10.29 -21.14
C GLY A 276 -9.42 9.98 -21.90
N ARG A 277 -9.28 9.18 -22.96
CA ARG A 277 -10.40 8.78 -23.84
C ARG A 277 -11.40 7.83 -23.16
N ALA A 278 -10.93 6.99 -22.25
CA ALA A 278 -11.75 6.05 -21.50
C ALA A 278 -12.01 6.58 -20.07
N GLY A 279 -13.28 6.76 -19.71
CA GLY A 279 -13.68 7.37 -18.43
C GLY A 279 -13.19 6.63 -17.18
N LEU A 280 -13.04 5.30 -17.25
CA LEU A 280 -12.57 4.47 -16.14
C LEU A 280 -11.06 4.60 -15.85
N VAL A 281 -10.29 5.22 -16.74
CA VAL A 281 -8.85 5.42 -16.55
C VAL A 281 -8.61 6.42 -15.42
N GLY A 282 -7.67 6.12 -14.53
CA GLY A 282 -7.23 7.03 -13.47
C GLY A 282 -6.50 8.25 -14.02
N VAL A 283 -6.84 9.43 -13.52
CA VAL A 283 -6.31 10.72 -13.98
C VAL A 283 -4.79 10.78 -13.83
N LEU A 284 -4.29 10.55 -12.62
CA LEU A 284 -2.88 10.76 -12.30
C LEU A 284 -1.95 9.86 -13.12
N GLY A 285 -2.20 8.55 -13.13
CA GLY A 285 -1.34 7.60 -13.85
C GLY A 285 -1.29 7.87 -15.36
N PHE A 286 -2.40 8.35 -15.94
CA PHE A 286 -2.45 8.76 -17.34
C PHE A 286 -1.57 10.00 -17.62
N LEU A 287 -1.64 11.02 -16.77
CA LEU A 287 -0.87 12.25 -16.93
C LEU A 287 0.63 12.02 -16.69
N LEU A 288 0.98 11.23 -15.68
CA LEU A 288 2.38 10.88 -15.39
C LEU A 288 3.03 10.07 -16.51
N GLY A 289 2.23 9.37 -17.33
CA GLY A 289 2.68 8.66 -18.52
C GLY A 289 2.62 9.48 -19.83
N GLY A 290 2.28 10.76 -19.76
CA GLY A 290 2.12 11.65 -20.93
C GLY A 290 0.67 11.87 -21.32
N GLY A 291 -0.03 10.80 -21.70
CA GLY A 291 -1.47 10.81 -21.95
C GLY A 291 -1.89 11.34 -23.32
N ILE A 292 -2.66 10.52 -24.05
CA ILE A 292 -3.23 10.85 -25.37
C ILE A 292 -4.74 11.03 -25.23
N SER A 293 -5.23 12.19 -25.66
CA SER A 293 -6.61 12.63 -25.59
C SER A 293 -7.27 12.64 -26.99
N PHE A 294 -8.60 12.75 -27.03
CA PHE A 294 -9.31 13.12 -28.26
C PHE A 294 -8.90 14.53 -28.74
N PHE A 295 -8.47 15.38 -27.82
CA PHE A 295 -8.06 16.76 -28.09
C PHE A 295 -6.56 16.90 -28.38
N SER A 296 -5.80 15.80 -28.48
CA SER A 296 -4.34 15.87 -28.54
C SER A 296 -3.79 16.47 -29.84
N ASN A 297 -4.52 16.41 -30.95
CA ASN A 297 -4.08 17.07 -32.18
C ASN A 297 -4.17 18.60 -32.09
N GLU A 298 -5.10 19.14 -31.28
CA GLU A 298 -5.29 20.57 -31.09
C GLU A 298 -4.47 21.10 -29.89
N HIS A 299 -4.39 20.34 -28.80
CA HIS A 299 -3.81 20.79 -27.53
C HIS A 299 -2.54 20.02 -27.10
N GLY A 300 -2.07 19.06 -27.91
CA GLY A 300 -0.89 18.26 -27.61
C GLY A 300 -1.12 17.18 -26.55
N TRP A 301 -0.04 16.78 -25.86
CA TRP A 301 -0.09 15.77 -24.81
C TRP A 301 -0.86 16.28 -23.60
N ALA A 302 -1.61 15.40 -22.94
CA ALA A 302 -2.35 15.75 -21.73
C ALA A 302 -1.41 16.28 -20.63
N SER A 303 -0.24 15.65 -20.45
CA SER A 303 0.77 16.09 -19.49
C SER A 303 1.30 17.49 -19.78
N ALA A 304 1.33 17.93 -21.04
CA ALA A 304 1.78 19.27 -21.41
C ALA A 304 0.79 20.36 -20.99
N ASN A 305 -0.46 19.99 -20.67
CA ASN A 305 -1.52 20.89 -20.22
C ASN A 305 -1.65 20.96 -18.69
N VAL A 306 -0.78 20.24 -17.96
CA VAL A 306 -0.64 20.35 -16.50
C VAL A 306 0.11 21.63 -16.16
N VAL A 307 -0.43 22.42 -15.23
CA VAL A 307 0.19 23.67 -14.75
C VAL A 307 0.87 23.51 -13.38
N GLY A 308 0.53 22.47 -12.63
CA GLY A 308 1.19 22.17 -11.36
C GLY A 308 0.83 20.80 -10.78
N PHE A 309 1.66 20.34 -9.84
CA PHE A 309 1.42 19.11 -9.08
C PHE A 309 1.63 19.36 -7.59
N ASP A 310 0.69 18.92 -6.77
CA ASP A 310 0.90 18.83 -5.33
C ASP A 310 1.40 17.43 -4.97
N CYS A 311 2.52 17.39 -4.26
CA CYS A 311 3.35 16.20 -4.14
C CYS A 311 3.81 15.98 -2.70
N VAL A 312 4.09 14.73 -2.37
CA VAL A 312 4.84 14.32 -1.19
C VAL A 312 6.15 13.68 -1.63
N LEU A 313 7.26 14.23 -1.16
CA LEU A 313 8.62 13.76 -1.44
C LEU A 313 8.99 12.57 -0.55
N ALA A 314 10.10 11.89 -0.84
CA ALA A 314 10.56 10.72 -0.09
C ALA A 314 10.94 11.03 1.38
N ASN A 315 11.29 12.27 1.70
CA ASN A 315 11.50 12.72 3.09
C ASN A 315 10.18 13.06 3.80
N GLY A 316 9.06 13.04 3.06
CA GLY A 316 7.72 13.36 3.50
C GLY A 316 7.41 14.86 3.55
N ASP A 317 8.21 15.69 2.88
CA ASP A 317 7.85 17.09 2.66
C ASP A 317 6.72 17.18 1.64
N ILE A 318 5.75 18.06 1.92
CA ILE A 318 4.65 18.39 1.00
C ILE A 318 5.08 19.61 0.20
N VAL A 319 5.07 19.49 -1.12
CA VAL A 319 5.54 20.55 -2.04
C VAL A 319 4.54 20.75 -3.17
N SER A 320 4.51 21.95 -3.73
CA SER A 320 3.81 22.24 -4.98
C SER A 320 4.84 22.49 -6.08
N ALA A 321 4.81 21.68 -7.13
CA ALA A 321 5.76 21.72 -8.23
C ALA A 321 5.14 22.44 -9.44
N THR A 322 5.76 23.54 -9.86
CA THR A 322 5.34 24.38 -11.00
C THR A 322 6.56 24.68 -11.88
N ALA A 323 6.36 25.25 -13.06
CA ALA A 323 7.49 25.60 -13.94
C ALA A 323 8.31 26.80 -13.42
N GLU A 324 7.72 27.63 -12.55
CA GLU A 324 8.25 28.92 -12.14
C GLU A 324 8.93 28.91 -10.76
N ASN A 325 8.95 27.77 -10.07
CA ASN A 325 9.50 27.66 -8.71
C ASN A 325 10.72 26.72 -8.62
N GLU A 326 11.22 26.55 -7.40
CA GLU A 326 12.39 25.73 -7.09
C GLU A 326 12.21 24.22 -7.38
N PHE A 327 10.98 23.76 -7.65
CA PHE A 327 10.65 22.36 -8.00
C PHE A 327 10.35 22.19 -9.50
N SER A 328 10.85 23.10 -10.34
CA SER A 328 10.63 23.08 -11.80
C SER A 328 11.22 21.84 -12.50
N ASP A 329 12.27 21.25 -11.95
CA ASP A 329 12.83 19.97 -12.41
C ASP A 329 11.91 18.78 -12.10
N LEU A 330 11.31 18.74 -10.92
CA LEU A 330 10.29 17.77 -10.53
C LEU A 330 9.03 17.93 -11.40
N PHE A 331 8.57 19.17 -11.61
CA PHE A 331 7.45 19.47 -12.51
C PHE A 331 7.72 18.96 -13.93
N TRP A 332 8.92 19.18 -14.46
CA TRP A 332 9.34 18.63 -15.75
C TRP A 332 9.31 17.09 -15.74
N ALA A 333 9.88 16.46 -14.71
CA ALA A 333 9.99 15.00 -14.62
C ALA A 333 8.63 14.29 -14.52
N LEU A 334 7.66 14.88 -13.81
CA LEU A 334 6.33 14.29 -13.63
C LEU A 334 5.47 14.34 -14.89
N ARG A 335 5.79 15.16 -15.90
CA ARG A 335 5.02 15.25 -17.17
C ARG A 335 5.38 14.17 -18.20
N GLY A 336 5.56 12.92 -17.74
CA GLY A 336 5.87 11.77 -18.60
C GLY A 336 6.83 10.75 -17.99
N GLY A 337 7.48 11.08 -16.87
CA GLY A 337 8.44 10.21 -16.20
C GLY A 337 7.85 9.19 -15.23
N GLY A 338 6.53 9.04 -15.18
CA GLY A 338 5.86 8.08 -14.29
C GLY A 338 5.87 8.49 -12.82
N ASN A 339 5.84 7.50 -11.93
CA ASN A 339 5.64 7.67 -10.48
C ASN A 339 6.93 7.57 -9.64
N SER A 340 8.10 7.79 -10.24
CA SER A 340 9.39 7.56 -9.57
C SER A 340 9.87 8.69 -8.65
N PHE A 341 9.36 9.91 -8.84
CA PHE A 341 9.97 11.11 -8.25
C PHE A 341 9.26 11.62 -6.99
N ALA A 342 7.95 11.45 -6.92
CA ALA A 342 7.12 11.85 -5.78
C ALA A 342 5.78 11.10 -5.79
N ILE A 343 5.10 11.08 -4.65
CA ILE A 343 3.68 10.71 -4.60
C ILE A 343 2.85 11.97 -4.83
N VAL A 344 2.24 12.07 -6.01
CA VAL A 344 1.35 13.19 -6.35
C VAL A 344 0.00 12.98 -5.66
N THR A 345 -0.48 14.01 -4.97
CA THR A 345 -1.78 14.02 -4.27
C THR A 345 -2.85 14.77 -5.04
N ALA A 346 -2.45 15.79 -5.81
CA ALA A 346 -3.34 16.54 -6.70
C ALA A 346 -2.59 17.03 -7.94
N VAL A 347 -3.34 17.25 -9.02
CA VAL A 347 -2.83 17.83 -10.26
C VAL A 347 -3.70 19.02 -10.67
N HIS A 348 -3.05 20.07 -11.16
CA HIS A 348 -3.71 21.29 -11.64
C HIS A 348 -3.71 21.28 -13.17
N LEU A 349 -4.90 21.29 -13.77
CA LEU A 349 -5.10 21.17 -15.22
C LEU A 349 -5.67 22.44 -15.81
N THR A 350 -5.16 22.85 -16.96
CA THR A 350 -5.77 23.93 -17.75
C THR A 350 -7.12 23.48 -18.29
N THR A 351 -8.15 24.30 -18.09
CA THR A 351 -9.48 24.10 -18.66
C THR A 351 -9.63 24.88 -19.96
N PHE A 352 -10.58 24.47 -20.80
CA PHE A 352 -11.00 25.22 -21.98
C PHE A 352 -12.49 25.03 -22.21
N SER A 353 -13.10 25.89 -23.04
CA SER A 353 -14.52 25.77 -23.38
C SER A 353 -14.82 24.43 -24.04
N LEU A 354 -15.79 23.69 -23.51
CA LEU A 354 -16.20 22.39 -24.05
C LEU A 354 -16.74 22.58 -25.48
N PRO A 355 -16.08 22.03 -26.51
CA PRO A 355 -16.57 22.13 -27.87
C PRO A 355 -17.74 21.17 -28.11
N GLU A 356 -18.60 21.50 -29.08
CA GLU A 356 -19.49 20.49 -29.66
C GLU A 356 -18.64 19.50 -30.46
N VAL A 357 -18.83 18.19 -30.25
CA VAL A 357 -18.03 17.16 -30.91
C VAL A 357 -18.92 16.25 -31.74
N ALA A 358 -18.57 16.03 -33.00
CA ALA A 358 -19.13 14.94 -33.79
C ALA A 358 -18.32 13.66 -33.53
N VAL A 359 -18.97 12.60 -33.07
CA VAL A 359 -18.35 11.29 -32.86
C VAL A 359 -19.01 10.27 -33.76
N GLY A 360 -18.22 9.41 -34.38
CA GLY A 360 -18.72 8.27 -35.12
C GLY A 360 -17.83 7.04 -34.97
N GLU A 361 -18.44 5.88 -35.11
CA GLU A 361 -17.77 4.59 -35.11
C GLU A 361 -18.16 3.84 -36.39
N ILE A 362 -17.16 3.32 -37.10
CA ILE A 362 -17.37 2.51 -38.29
C ILE A 362 -16.58 1.22 -38.12
N SER A 363 -17.22 0.09 -38.46
CA SER A 363 -16.59 -1.23 -38.43
C SER A 363 -16.56 -1.82 -39.84
N TYR A 364 -15.46 -2.48 -40.16
CA TYR A 364 -15.22 -3.19 -41.41
C TYR A 364 -14.80 -4.64 -41.16
N GLU A 365 -15.10 -5.50 -42.11
CA GLU A 365 -14.56 -6.87 -42.15
C GLU A 365 -13.07 -6.88 -42.55
N GLN A 366 -12.40 -8.00 -42.30
CA GLN A 366 -10.97 -8.17 -42.59
C GLN A 366 -10.59 -7.98 -44.06
N ASN A 367 -11.53 -8.16 -45.00
CA ASN A 367 -11.27 -8.09 -46.44
C ASN A 367 -10.78 -6.70 -46.93
N VAL A 368 -10.94 -5.64 -46.12
CA VAL A 368 -10.44 -4.29 -46.43
C VAL A 368 -9.19 -3.90 -45.61
N ALA A 369 -8.51 -4.85 -44.98
CA ALA A 369 -7.39 -4.59 -44.07
C ALA A 369 -6.30 -3.71 -44.66
N GLU A 370 -5.85 -3.96 -45.89
CA GLU A 370 -4.81 -3.14 -46.53
C GLU A 370 -5.27 -1.69 -46.67
N LYS A 371 -6.48 -1.45 -47.18
CA LYS A 371 -7.04 -0.09 -47.32
C LYS A 371 -7.21 0.62 -45.98
N PHE A 372 -7.61 -0.12 -44.93
CA PHE A 372 -7.73 0.43 -43.58
C PHE A 372 -6.38 0.87 -43.02
N LEU A 373 -5.34 0.05 -43.21
CA LEU A 373 -3.97 0.37 -42.79
C LEU A 373 -3.40 1.54 -43.59
N ASP A 374 -3.60 1.57 -44.91
CA ASP A 374 -3.21 2.69 -45.77
C ASP A 374 -3.89 3.98 -45.33
N SER A 375 -5.21 3.95 -45.09
CA SER A 375 -5.96 5.13 -44.61
C SER A 375 -5.49 5.60 -43.23
N THR A 376 -5.14 4.66 -42.35
CA THR A 376 -4.58 4.97 -41.02
C THR A 376 -3.21 5.62 -41.15
N TYR A 377 -2.36 5.11 -42.04
CA TYR A 377 -1.05 5.68 -42.35
C TYR A 377 -1.17 7.09 -42.93
N ASP A 378 -2.07 7.28 -43.90
CA ASP A 378 -2.32 8.58 -44.52
C ASP A 378 -2.81 9.59 -43.48
N PHE A 379 -3.74 9.20 -42.60
CA PHE A 379 -4.16 10.09 -41.51
C PHE A 379 -3.00 10.40 -40.56
N ALA A 380 -2.16 9.43 -40.21
CA ALA A 380 -1.00 9.70 -39.36
C ALA A 380 0.01 10.67 -40.00
N LYS A 381 0.11 10.68 -41.34
CA LYS A 381 1.05 11.52 -42.10
C LYS A 381 0.50 12.91 -42.42
N PHE A 382 -0.78 13.00 -42.77
CA PHE A 382 -1.41 14.20 -43.31
C PHE A 382 -2.54 14.75 -42.43
N GLY A 383 -3.02 13.99 -41.45
CA GLY A 383 -4.16 14.37 -40.61
C GLY A 383 -3.91 15.59 -39.73
N SER A 384 -2.65 15.99 -39.51
CA SER A 384 -2.33 17.25 -38.80
C SER A 384 -2.73 18.51 -39.58
N GLU A 385 -3.00 18.41 -40.89
CA GLU A 385 -3.62 19.49 -41.66
C GLU A 385 -5.01 19.85 -41.13
N ASP A 386 -5.71 18.87 -40.52
CA ASP A 386 -6.93 19.08 -39.76
C ASP A 386 -6.71 18.73 -38.28
N PHE A 387 -6.11 19.67 -37.55
CA PHE A 387 -5.77 19.51 -36.14
C PHE A 387 -6.98 19.28 -35.21
N LYS A 388 -8.21 19.44 -35.71
CA LYS A 388 -9.45 19.13 -34.98
C LYS A 388 -9.91 17.70 -35.18
N ALA A 389 -9.46 17.01 -36.22
CA ALA A 389 -9.78 15.61 -36.41
C ALA A 389 -8.96 14.74 -35.46
N GLY A 390 -9.60 13.75 -34.84
CA GLY A 390 -8.93 12.67 -34.11
C GLY A 390 -9.49 11.32 -34.55
N ILE A 391 -8.62 10.33 -34.70
CA ILE A 391 -9.04 8.94 -34.96
C ILE A 391 -8.45 7.97 -33.96
N GLU A 392 -9.18 6.90 -33.68
CA GLU A 392 -8.72 5.73 -32.95
C GLU A 392 -8.93 4.49 -33.84
N PRO A 393 -7.91 4.11 -34.62
CA PRO A 393 -7.94 2.88 -35.40
C PRO A 393 -7.72 1.69 -34.47
N ARG A 394 -8.59 0.68 -34.56
CA ARG A 394 -8.53 -0.55 -33.78
C ARG A 394 -8.60 -1.75 -34.70
N VAL A 395 -7.75 -2.73 -34.43
CA VAL A 395 -7.80 -4.06 -35.03
C VAL A 395 -8.15 -5.03 -33.91
N GLN A 396 -9.32 -5.66 -34.01
CA GLN A 396 -9.83 -6.55 -32.99
C GLN A 396 -10.12 -7.93 -33.57
N TRP A 397 -9.69 -8.96 -32.85
CA TRP A 397 -10.13 -10.33 -33.07
C TRP A 397 -11.15 -10.70 -32.01
N ILE A 398 -12.30 -11.22 -32.42
CA ILE A 398 -13.37 -11.65 -31.52
C ILE A 398 -13.41 -13.19 -31.52
N PRO A 399 -12.81 -13.85 -30.51
CA PRO A 399 -12.73 -15.31 -30.45
C PRO A 399 -14.08 -16.02 -30.56
N SER A 400 -15.11 -15.46 -29.92
CA SER A 400 -16.43 -16.09 -29.77
C SER A 400 -17.19 -16.25 -31.08
N ILE A 401 -16.87 -15.45 -32.10
CA ILE A 401 -17.51 -15.50 -33.42
C ILE A 401 -16.50 -15.71 -34.54
N PHE A 402 -15.21 -15.90 -34.23
CA PHE A 402 -14.12 -16.09 -35.21
C PHE A 402 -14.03 -14.97 -36.26
N VAL A 403 -14.31 -13.72 -35.88
CA VAL A 403 -14.27 -12.55 -36.79
C VAL A 403 -13.13 -11.62 -36.43
N PHE A 404 -12.44 -11.11 -37.44
CA PHE A 404 -11.57 -9.94 -37.35
C PHE A 404 -12.36 -8.69 -37.76
N LEU A 405 -12.40 -7.71 -36.87
CA LEU A 405 -13.00 -6.41 -37.11
C LEU A 405 -11.94 -5.32 -37.13
N LEU A 406 -12.08 -4.43 -38.11
CA LEU A 406 -11.33 -3.19 -38.18
C LEU A 406 -12.29 -2.07 -37.81
N MET A 407 -11.95 -1.28 -36.81
CA MET A 407 -12.85 -0.29 -36.25
C MET A 407 -12.17 1.06 -36.22
N LEU A 408 -12.87 2.09 -36.68
CA LEU A 408 -12.43 3.47 -36.64
C LEU A 408 -13.41 4.25 -35.77
N ILE A 409 -12.94 4.79 -34.65
CA ILE A 409 -13.64 5.89 -33.99
C ILE A 409 -13.03 7.18 -34.52
N PHE A 410 -13.86 8.16 -34.83
CA PHE A 410 -13.41 9.51 -35.11
C PHE A 410 -14.16 10.53 -34.24
N SER A 411 -13.46 11.60 -33.91
CA SER A 411 -13.99 12.73 -33.14
C SER A 411 -13.61 14.03 -33.84
N TYR A 412 -14.56 14.95 -33.96
CA TYR A 412 -14.35 16.25 -34.57
C TYR A 412 -14.98 17.39 -33.74
N PRO A 413 -14.19 18.08 -32.90
CA PRO A 413 -14.58 19.33 -32.27
C PRO A 413 -14.99 20.45 -33.24
N GLY A 414 -16.02 21.20 -32.88
CA GLY A 414 -16.51 22.38 -33.59
C GLY A 414 -17.60 22.12 -34.63
N ILE A 415 -18.06 20.86 -34.81
CA ILE A 415 -19.22 20.55 -35.65
C ILE A 415 -20.42 20.29 -34.73
N GLY A 416 -21.31 21.28 -34.66
CA GLY A 416 -22.59 21.14 -33.99
C GLY A 416 -23.50 20.16 -34.71
N TYR A 417 -24.05 19.20 -33.96
CA TYR A 417 -25.07 18.28 -34.48
C TYR A 417 -26.40 19.04 -34.68
N ARG A 418 -26.49 19.87 -35.73
CA ARG A 418 -27.76 20.44 -36.17
C ARG A 418 -28.52 19.35 -36.92
N ARG A 419 -29.41 18.67 -36.20
CA ARG A 419 -30.56 17.87 -36.66
C ARG A 419 -30.52 17.39 -38.12
N GLY A 420 -30.42 16.07 -38.26
CA GLY A 420 -30.95 15.33 -39.40
C GLY A 420 -29.88 14.98 -40.42
N TYR A 421 -29.81 13.69 -40.74
CA TYR A 421 -29.43 13.10 -42.03
C TYR A 421 -28.62 14.04 -42.94
N TRP A 422 -27.34 13.76 -43.21
CA TRP A 422 -26.71 13.92 -44.54
C TRP A 422 -25.19 13.67 -44.59
N PHE A 423 -24.48 13.42 -43.47
CA PHE A 423 -23.02 13.16 -43.55
C PHE A 423 -22.58 11.69 -43.64
N LEU A 424 -23.48 10.73 -43.40
CA LEU A 424 -23.20 9.30 -43.58
C LEU A 424 -23.41 8.80 -45.03
N TYR A 425 -23.96 9.62 -45.93
CA TYR A 425 -24.17 9.23 -47.34
C TYR A 425 -23.14 9.80 -48.32
N TRP A 426 -22.39 10.84 -47.96
CA TRP A 426 -21.58 11.54 -48.97
C TRP A 426 -20.14 11.02 -49.13
N PHE A 427 -19.64 10.21 -48.19
CA PHE A 427 -18.37 9.48 -48.38
C PHE A 427 -18.56 7.98 -48.68
N ALA A 428 -19.72 7.41 -48.40
CA ALA A 428 -20.05 6.01 -48.74
C ALA A 428 -20.51 5.81 -50.20
N ALA A 429 -20.84 6.90 -50.91
CA ALA A 429 -21.35 6.85 -52.29
C ALA A 429 -20.27 6.94 -53.39
N ILE A 430 -19.00 7.22 -53.06
CA ILE A 430 -17.92 7.36 -54.06
C ILE A 430 -17.07 6.09 -54.19
N THR A 431 -17.18 5.12 -53.27
CA THR A 431 -16.39 3.87 -53.33
C THR A 431 -17.19 2.60 -53.64
N SER A 432 -18.49 2.73 -53.96
CA SER A 432 -19.39 1.59 -54.18
C SER A 432 -19.98 1.47 -55.60
N TYR A 433 -19.63 2.35 -56.54
CA TYR A 433 -19.96 2.17 -57.96
C TYR A 433 -18.73 2.25 -58.86
N GLY A 434 -18.04 1.13 -58.99
CA GLY A 434 -17.18 0.87 -60.14
C GLY A 434 -18.04 0.44 -61.33
N TRP A 435 -18.57 1.39 -62.10
CA TRP A 435 -19.03 1.17 -63.48
C TRP A 435 -18.80 2.45 -64.30
N LEU A 436 -17.62 2.52 -64.93
CA LEU A 436 -17.36 3.38 -66.09
C LEU A 436 -17.04 2.47 -67.27
N THR A 437 -18.09 2.07 -68.01
CA THR A 437 -17.97 1.65 -69.40
C THR A 437 -19.18 2.11 -70.22
N ALA A 438 -18.88 2.97 -71.19
CA ALA A 438 -19.52 3.13 -72.51
C ALA A 438 -20.88 3.84 -72.66
N ILE A 439 -20.79 5.12 -73.09
CA ILE A 439 -21.40 5.72 -74.30
C ILE A 439 -22.84 5.34 -74.66
N ALA A 440 -23.79 6.26 -74.42
CA ALA A 440 -24.72 6.88 -75.38
C ALA A 440 -25.74 7.76 -74.64
#